data_AF-A0A655ADG7-F1
#
_entry.id   AF-A0A655ADG7-F1
#
_cell.length_a   1.000
_cell.length_b   1.000
_cell.length_c   1.000
_cell.angle_alpha   90.00
_cell.angle_beta   90.00
_cell.angle_gamma   90.00
#
_symmetry.space_group_name_H-M   'P 1'
#
loop_
_entity.id
_entity.type
_entity.pdbx_description
1 polymer ?
#
loop_
_entity_poly.entity_id
_entity_poly.type
_entity_poly.pdbx_seq_one_letter_code
_entity_poly.pdbx_strand_id
1 'polypeptide(L)'
;MAMLPFLGYNVGDYFQHWINLGKHADESKLPKVFFVNWFRRGDDGRFLWPGFGENSRVLKWIVDRIEHKAGGATTPIGTVPAVEDLDLDGLDVDAADVAAALAVDADEWRQELPLIEEWLQFVGEKLPTGVKDEFDALKERLG
;
A
#
# COMPACT_ATOMS: atom_id res chain seq x y z
N MET A 1 -1.42 0.02 -10.11
CA MET A 1 -2.39 -0.72 -10.94
C MET A 1 -1.76 -1.81 -11.83
N ALA A 2 -0.43 -1.94 -11.95
CA ALA A 2 0.22 -2.93 -12.83
C ALA A 2 -0.21 -2.88 -14.31
N MET A 3 -0.55 -1.69 -14.80
CA MET A 3 -1.15 -1.48 -16.13
C MET A 3 -0.21 -0.85 -17.16
N LEU A 4 1.01 -0.46 -16.80
CA LEU A 4 1.90 0.33 -17.68
C LEU A 4 2.02 -0.20 -19.13
N PRO A 5 2.25 -1.51 -19.39
CA PRO A 5 2.34 -2.03 -20.76
C PRO A 5 0.97 -2.32 -21.42
N PHE A 6 -0.14 -2.12 -20.70
CA PHE A 6 -1.49 -2.53 -21.10
C PHE A 6 -2.47 -1.33 -21.21
N LEU A 7 -2.00 -0.11 -21.00
CA LEU A 7 -2.83 1.09 -21.15
C LEU A 7 -3.22 1.29 -22.62
N GLY A 8 -4.52 1.19 -22.91
CA GLY A 8 -5.08 1.39 -24.26
C GLY A 8 -5.33 2.86 -24.62
N TYR A 9 -5.10 3.79 -23.69
CA TYR A 9 -5.26 5.23 -23.85
C TYR A 9 -4.34 5.96 -22.85
N ASN A 10 -4.37 7.30 -22.84
CA ASN A 10 -3.45 8.11 -22.03
C ASN A 10 -3.54 7.77 -20.52
N VAL A 11 -2.39 7.70 -19.86
CA VAL A 11 -2.27 7.33 -18.43
C VAL A 11 -2.99 8.30 -17.48
N GLY A 12 -2.97 9.60 -17.76
CA GLY A 12 -3.67 10.61 -16.95
C GLY A 12 -5.19 10.45 -17.03
N ASP A 13 -5.71 10.21 -18.24
CA ASP A 13 -7.13 9.89 -18.44
C ASP A 13 -7.52 8.58 -17.71
N TYR A 14 -6.60 7.61 -17.66
CA TYR A 14 -6.83 6.35 -16.92
C TYR A 14 -6.90 6.57 -15.41
N PHE A 15 -6.06 7.44 -14.84
CA PHE A 15 -6.18 7.84 -13.44
C PHE A 15 -7.48 8.60 -13.20
N GLN A 16 -7.87 9.50 -14.09
CA GLN A 16 -9.13 10.23 -13.99
C GLN A 16 -10.34 9.29 -14.03
N HIS A 17 -10.28 8.22 -14.80
CA HIS A 17 -11.32 7.19 -14.83
C HIS A 17 -11.53 6.54 -13.46
N TRP A 18 -10.47 6.18 -12.75
CA TRP A 18 -10.55 5.63 -11.39
C TRP A 18 -11.15 6.64 -10.39
N ILE A 19 -10.73 7.90 -10.46
CA ILE A 19 -11.31 8.96 -9.60
C ILE A 19 -12.80 9.13 -9.89
N ASN A 20 -13.19 9.13 -11.17
CA ASN A 20 -14.59 9.25 -11.57
C ASN A 20 -15.40 8.04 -11.08
N LEU A 21 -14.87 6.82 -11.16
CA LEU A 21 -15.56 5.63 -10.63
C LEU A 21 -15.89 5.81 -9.15
N GLY A 22 -14.92 6.27 -8.34
CA GLY A 22 -15.13 6.53 -6.92
C GLY A 22 -16.17 7.63 -6.66
N LYS A 23 -16.10 8.75 -7.40
CA LYS A 23 -17.03 9.88 -7.24
C LYS A 23 -18.48 9.58 -7.59
N HIS A 24 -18.72 8.63 -8.51
CA HIS A 24 -20.08 8.29 -8.97
C HIS A 24 -20.63 7.02 -8.33
N ALA A 25 -19.86 6.37 -7.45
CA ALA A 25 -20.29 5.18 -6.73
C ALA A 25 -20.83 5.54 -5.34
N ASP A 26 -21.68 4.65 -4.82
CA ASP A 26 -22.04 4.63 -3.41
C ASP A 26 -20.80 4.18 -2.61
N GLU A 27 -20.25 5.05 -1.77
CA GLU A 27 -19.05 4.80 -0.98
C GLU A 27 -19.16 3.52 -0.16
N SER A 28 -20.36 3.21 0.37
CA SER A 28 -20.61 2.00 1.16
C SER A 28 -20.46 0.70 0.36
N LYS A 29 -20.44 0.79 -0.96
CA LYS A 29 -20.28 -0.33 -1.90
C LYS A 29 -18.90 -0.39 -2.54
N LEU A 30 -18.04 0.61 -2.32
CA LEU A 30 -16.69 0.60 -2.84
C LEU A 30 -15.82 -0.38 -2.04
N PRO A 31 -15.01 -1.22 -2.71
CA PRO A 31 -14.08 -2.09 -2.02
C PRO A 31 -12.99 -1.26 -1.33
N LYS A 32 -12.49 -1.75 -0.20
CA LYS A 32 -11.28 -1.20 0.41
C LYS A 32 -10.06 -1.56 -0.46
N VAL A 33 -9.13 -0.63 -0.60
CA VAL A 33 -7.89 -0.79 -1.37
C VAL A 33 -6.74 -1.07 -0.41
N PHE A 34 -5.95 -2.10 -0.70
CA PHE A 34 -4.79 -2.49 0.11
C PHE A 34 -3.53 -2.52 -0.76
N PHE A 35 -2.40 -2.17 -0.15
CA PHE A 35 -1.07 -2.32 -0.73
C PHE A 35 -0.32 -3.39 0.08
N VAL A 36 0.30 -4.35 -0.61
CA VAL A 36 1.02 -5.47 0.02
C VAL A 36 2.42 -5.58 -0.55
N ASN A 37 3.38 -5.98 0.28
CA ASN A 37 4.75 -6.26 -0.13
C ASN A 37 5.23 -7.57 0.52
N TRP A 38 5.28 -8.65 -0.26
CA TRP A 38 5.77 -9.96 0.19
C TRP A 38 7.29 -10.07 0.20
N PHE A 39 8.00 -9.04 -0.26
CA PHE A 39 9.40 -9.12 -0.66
C PHE A 39 10.32 -8.22 0.17
N ARG A 40 9.85 -7.69 1.31
CA ARG A 40 10.71 -7.02 2.30
C ARG A 40 11.87 -7.94 2.68
N ARG A 41 13.07 -7.38 2.73
CA ARG A 41 14.31 -8.09 3.08
C ARG A 41 14.94 -7.49 4.32
N GLY A 42 15.58 -8.33 5.12
CA GLY A 42 16.42 -7.90 6.23
C GLY A 42 17.80 -7.45 5.76
N ASP A 43 18.62 -6.99 6.71
CA ASP A 43 19.99 -6.54 6.46
C ASP A 43 20.91 -7.65 5.92
N ASP A 44 20.58 -8.91 6.20
CA ASP A 44 21.25 -10.10 5.67
C ASP A 44 20.76 -10.51 4.26
N GLY A 45 19.83 -9.75 3.69
CA GLY A 45 19.30 -9.93 2.34
C GLY A 45 18.27 -11.06 2.20
N ARG A 46 17.88 -11.75 3.27
CA ARG A 46 16.82 -12.78 3.21
C ARG A 46 15.44 -12.14 3.24
N PHE A 47 14.43 -12.87 2.78
CA PHE A 47 13.04 -12.44 2.92
C PHE A 47 12.61 -12.50 4.38
N LEU A 48 11.94 -11.44 4.84
CA LEU A 48 11.40 -11.36 6.20
C LEU A 48 10.05 -12.08 6.33
N TRP A 49 9.35 -12.24 5.22
CA TRP A 49 8.07 -12.96 5.15
C TRP A 49 8.22 -14.23 4.31
N PRO A 50 7.76 -15.41 4.79
CA PRO A 50 7.93 -16.68 4.08
C PRO A 50 7.15 -16.76 2.76
N GLY A 51 6.06 -16.00 2.61
CA GLY A 51 5.33 -15.90 1.35
C GLY A 51 4.47 -17.14 1.03
N PHE A 52 4.21 -17.36 -0.27
CA PHE A 52 3.45 -18.51 -0.78
C PHE A 52 2.10 -18.71 -0.08
N GLY A 53 1.86 -19.90 0.49
CA GLY A 53 0.62 -20.24 1.19
C GLY A 53 0.41 -19.39 2.45
N GLU A 54 1.49 -18.91 3.07
CA GLU A 54 1.43 -18.10 4.29
C GLU A 54 0.84 -16.72 4.01
N ASN A 55 0.85 -16.24 2.75
CA ASN A 55 0.16 -15.01 2.36
C ASN A 55 -1.34 -15.03 2.70
N SER A 56 -1.94 -16.21 2.86
CA SER A 56 -3.31 -16.35 3.36
C SER A 56 -3.54 -15.70 4.72
N ARG A 57 -2.50 -15.60 5.58
CA ARG A 57 -2.57 -14.92 6.89
C ARG A 57 -2.79 -13.42 6.75
N VAL A 58 -2.14 -12.79 5.77
CA VAL A 58 -2.36 -11.36 5.47
C VAL A 58 -3.70 -11.15 4.76
N LEU A 59 -4.14 -12.09 3.92
CA LEU A 59 -5.49 -12.04 3.36
C LEU A 59 -6.57 -12.17 4.45
N LYS A 60 -6.36 -13.03 5.45
CA LYS A 60 -7.21 -13.13 6.64
C LYS A 60 -7.28 -11.79 7.37
N TRP A 61 -6.14 -11.13 7.62
CA TRP A 61 -6.13 -9.80 8.23
C TRP A 61 -6.91 -8.78 7.39
N ILE A 62 -6.75 -8.77 6.06
CA ILE A 62 -7.53 -7.90 5.16
C ILE A 62 -9.04 -8.13 5.33
N VAL A 63 -9.49 -9.38 5.38
CA VAL A 63 -10.90 -9.71 5.63
C VAL A 63 -11.34 -9.21 7.00
N ASP A 64 -10.57 -9.50 8.05
CA ASP A 64 -10.90 -9.05 9.41
C ASP A 64 -10.91 -7.52 9.52
N ARG A 65 -10.09 -6.79 8.76
CA ARG A 65 -10.15 -5.31 8.68
C ARG A 65 -11.43 -4.81 8.04
N ILE A 66 -11.86 -5.46 6.95
CA ILE A 66 -13.12 -5.11 6.26
C ILE A 66 -14.31 -5.37 7.18
N GLU A 67 -14.26 -6.44 7.98
CA GLU A 67 -15.31 -6.80 8.94
C GLU A 67 -15.21 -6.07 10.29
N HIS A 68 -14.27 -5.13 10.45
CA HIS A 68 -14.02 -4.39 11.69
C HIS A 68 -13.64 -5.27 12.89
N LYS A 69 -12.98 -6.40 12.64
CA LYS A 69 -12.52 -7.40 13.63
C LYS A 69 -11.02 -7.34 13.92
N ALA A 70 -10.23 -6.69 13.06
CA ALA A 70 -8.79 -6.51 13.25
C ALA A 70 -8.40 -5.04 13.47
N GLY A 71 -7.35 -4.83 14.26
CA GLY A 71 -6.75 -3.53 14.54
C GLY A 71 -5.78 -3.07 13.46
N GLY A 72 -4.84 -2.22 13.83
CA GLY A 72 -3.78 -1.74 12.96
C GLY A 72 -3.24 -0.41 13.43
N ALA A 73 -1.95 -0.19 13.23
CA ALA A 73 -1.29 1.05 13.56
C ALA A 73 -1.46 2.07 12.42
N THR A 74 -1.81 3.30 12.77
CA THR A 74 -1.79 4.42 11.82
C THR A 74 -0.35 4.83 11.56
N THR A 75 0.02 4.88 10.28
CA THR A 75 1.33 5.29 9.78
C THR A 75 1.16 6.39 8.72
N PRO A 76 2.24 7.09 8.31
CA PRO A 76 2.16 8.08 7.24
C PRO A 76 1.64 7.54 5.90
N ILE A 77 1.67 6.22 5.67
CA ILE A 77 1.21 5.59 4.42
C ILE A 77 -0.16 4.91 4.55
N GLY A 78 -0.83 5.08 5.70
CA GLY A 78 -2.12 4.45 6.00
C GLY A 78 -2.05 3.50 7.18
N THR A 79 -3.00 2.57 7.27
CA THR A 79 -3.07 1.59 8.36
C THR A 79 -2.32 0.31 8.01
N VAL A 80 -1.41 -0.11 8.88
CA VAL A 80 -0.61 -1.34 8.76
C VAL A 80 -0.97 -2.27 9.93
N PRO A 81 -1.00 -3.61 9.76
CA PRO A 81 -1.19 -4.51 10.90
C PRO A 81 -0.07 -4.33 11.93
N ALA A 82 -0.41 -4.48 13.22
CA ALA A 82 0.60 -4.85 14.21
C ALA A 82 0.93 -6.34 14.10
N VAL A 83 2.04 -6.78 14.71
CA VAL A 83 2.45 -8.20 14.65
C VAL A 83 1.36 -9.09 15.27
N GLU A 84 0.77 -8.63 16.36
CA GLU A 84 -0.33 -9.27 17.08
C GLU A 84 -1.67 -9.30 16.31
N ASP A 85 -1.83 -8.49 15.27
CA ASP A 85 -3.01 -8.53 14.41
C ASP A 85 -2.94 -9.68 13.38
N LEU A 86 -1.77 -10.29 13.19
CA LEU A 86 -1.57 -11.41 12.29
C LEU A 86 -1.64 -12.74 13.02
N ASP A 87 -2.32 -13.70 12.41
CA ASP A 87 -2.28 -15.10 12.86
C ASP A 87 -0.92 -15.70 12.48
N LEU A 88 -0.04 -15.85 13.47
CA LEU A 88 1.29 -16.45 13.31
C LEU A 88 1.36 -17.88 13.88
N ASP A 89 0.23 -18.45 14.30
CA ASP A 89 0.21 -19.78 14.90
C ASP A 89 0.68 -20.83 13.87
N GLY A 90 1.62 -21.67 14.30
CA GLY A 90 2.25 -22.69 13.47
C GLY A 90 3.17 -22.16 12.37
N LEU A 91 3.46 -20.85 12.33
CA LEU A 91 4.41 -20.26 11.40
C LEU A 91 5.82 -20.26 12.00
N ASP A 92 6.74 -20.91 11.31
CA ASP A 92 8.17 -20.92 11.67
C ASP A 92 8.84 -19.63 11.15
N VAL A 93 8.62 -18.52 11.85
CA VAL A 93 9.20 -17.21 11.56
C VAL A 93 9.56 -16.50 12.86
N ASP A 94 10.64 -15.71 12.84
CA ASP A 94 10.96 -14.83 13.98
C ASP A 94 9.95 -13.68 14.04
N ALA A 95 9.38 -13.42 15.22
CA ALA A 95 8.49 -12.28 15.43
C ALA A 95 9.18 -10.94 15.11
N ALA A 96 10.52 -10.85 15.30
CA ALA A 96 11.30 -9.69 14.92
C ALA A 96 11.30 -9.45 13.40
N ASP A 97 11.27 -10.52 12.60
CA ASP A 97 11.22 -10.41 11.14
C ASP A 97 9.86 -9.93 10.67
N VAL A 98 8.79 -10.44 11.27
CA VAL A 98 7.43 -9.97 11.00
C VAL A 98 7.32 -8.49 11.36
N ALA A 99 7.82 -8.09 12.54
CA ALA A 99 7.85 -6.69 12.95
C ALA A 99 8.61 -5.81 11.94
N ALA A 100 9.79 -6.25 11.50
CA ALA A 100 10.59 -5.54 10.51
C ALA A 100 9.91 -5.49 9.13
N ALA A 101 9.22 -6.54 8.70
CA ALA A 101 8.47 -6.55 7.45
C ALA A 101 7.29 -5.56 7.45
N LEU A 102 6.68 -5.36 8.61
CA LEU A 102 5.56 -4.44 8.81
C LEU A 102 6.00 -3.00 9.12
N ALA A 103 7.29 -2.78 9.41
CA ALA A 103 7.78 -1.46 9.75
C ALA A 103 7.61 -0.47 8.57
N VAL A 104 7.16 0.74 8.91
CA VAL A 104 7.09 1.89 8.01
C VAL A 104 8.17 2.87 8.43
N ASP A 105 9.27 2.89 7.69
CA ASP A 105 10.37 3.82 7.89
C ASP A 105 10.09 5.13 7.12
N ALA A 106 9.91 6.23 7.84
CA ALA A 106 9.60 7.52 7.22
C ALA A 106 10.76 8.05 6.37
N ASP A 107 12.01 7.76 6.72
CA ASP A 107 13.19 8.20 5.96
C ASP A 107 13.33 7.44 4.64
N GLU A 108 13.05 6.13 4.63
CA GLU A 108 12.91 5.35 3.37
C GLU A 108 11.83 5.96 2.48
N TRP A 109 10.66 6.26 3.03
CA TRP A 109 9.55 6.85 2.25
C TRP A 109 9.86 8.24 1.73
N ARG A 110 10.61 9.06 2.49
CA ARG A 110 11.08 10.37 2.00
C ARG A 110 12.00 10.24 0.80
N GLN A 111 12.83 9.20 0.74
CA GLN A 111 13.72 8.94 -0.39
C GLN A 111 12.96 8.53 -1.66
N GLU A 112 11.75 7.99 -1.52
CA GLU A 112 10.86 7.65 -2.65
C GLU A 112 10.13 8.87 -3.23
N LEU A 113 9.96 9.96 -2.46
CA LEU A 113 9.20 11.13 -2.90
C LEU A 113 9.69 11.73 -4.23
N PRO A 114 11.00 11.91 -4.48
CA PRO A 114 11.48 12.40 -5.77
C PRO A 114 11.16 11.47 -6.94
N LEU A 115 11.19 10.15 -6.73
CA LEU A 115 10.88 9.16 -7.76
C LEU A 115 9.39 9.15 -8.10
N ILE A 116 8.54 9.28 -7.08
CA ILE A 116 7.10 9.45 -7.26
C ILE A 116 6.83 10.76 -8.01
N GLU A 117 7.48 11.85 -7.62
CA GLU A 117 7.32 13.15 -8.28
C GLU A 117 7.75 13.11 -9.75
N GLU A 118 8.90 12.52 -10.08
CA GLU A 118 9.35 12.31 -11.45
C GLU A 118 8.31 11.51 -12.26
N TRP A 119 7.75 10.45 -11.68
CA TRP A 119 6.72 9.66 -12.33
C TRP A 119 5.42 10.44 -12.55
N LEU A 120 5.01 11.28 -11.59
CA LEU A 120 3.85 12.15 -11.74
C LEU A 120 4.09 13.25 -12.78
N GLN A 121 5.31 13.77 -12.89
CA GLN A 121 5.70 14.70 -13.94
C GLN A 121 5.66 14.05 -15.33
N PHE A 122 6.04 12.78 -15.46
CA PHE A 122 5.92 12.01 -16.70
C PHE A 122 4.47 11.92 -17.21
N VAL A 123 3.47 11.89 -16.30
CA VAL A 123 2.05 11.95 -16.68
C VAL A 123 1.67 13.31 -17.31
N GLY A 124 2.34 14.38 -16.89
CA GLY A 124 2.22 15.72 -17.45
C GLY A 124 0.88 16.41 -17.15
N GLU A 125 0.42 17.24 -18.08
CA GLU A 125 -0.75 18.12 -17.90
C GLU A 125 -2.07 17.38 -17.61
N LYS A 126 -2.14 16.09 -17.93
CA LYS A 126 -3.32 15.25 -17.69
C LYS A 126 -3.33 14.59 -16.31
N LEU A 127 -2.36 14.87 -15.45
CA LEU A 127 -2.36 14.36 -14.09
C LEU A 127 -3.57 14.93 -13.32
N PRO A 128 -4.49 14.08 -12.82
CA PRO A 128 -5.64 14.56 -12.07
C PRO A 128 -5.22 15.23 -10.78
N THR A 129 -5.88 16.33 -10.41
CA THR A 129 -5.58 17.05 -9.17
C THR A 129 -5.69 16.15 -7.95
N GLY A 130 -6.68 15.25 -7.90
CA GLY A 130 -6.82 14.32 -6.78
C GLY A 130 -5.62 13.39 -6.55
N VAL A 131 -4.85 13.04 -7.60
CA VAL A 131 -3.60 12.28 -7.42
C VAL A 131 -2.51 13.18 -6.84
N LYS A 132 -2.42 14.41 -7.32
CA LYS A 132 -1.47 15.41 -6.81
C LYS A 132 -1.76 15.75 -5.34
N ASP A 133 -3.03 15.94 -5.00
CA ASP A 133 -3.48 16.26 -3.64
C ASP A 133 -3.10 15.14 -2.66
N GLU A 134 -3.27 13.86 -3.03
CA GLU A 134 -2.84 12.72 -2.21
C GLU A 134 -1.31 12.62 -2.07
N PHE A 135 -0.56 12.98 -3.13
CA PHE A 135 0.90 13.05 -3.06
C PHE A 135 1.37 14.20 -2.15
N ASP A 136 0.74 15.36 -2.21
CA ASP A 136 1.02 16.48 -1.33
C ASP A 136 0.69 16.13 0.13
N ALA A 137 -0.45 15.47 0.38
CA ALA A 137 -0.82 14.97 1.70
C ALA A 137 0.15 13.89 2.23
N LEU A 138 0.72 13.04 1.35
CA LEU A 138 1.75 12.09 1.75
C LEU A 138 3.01 12.80 2.25
N LYS A 139 3.45 13.85 1.54
CA LYS A 139 4.61 14.67 1.97
C LYS A 139 4.38 15.27 3.35
N GLU A 140 3.19 15.84 3.58
CA GLU A 140 2.82 16.40 4.89
C GLU A 140 2.83 15.36 6.01
N ARG A 141 2.31 14.16 5.76
CA ARG A 141 2.30 13.06 6.75
C ARG A 141 3.70 12.54 7.05
N LEU A 142 4.62 12.61 6.09
CA LEU A 142 6.00 12.20 6.29
C LEU A 142 6.81 13.25 7.02
N GLY A 143 6.45 14.54 6.95
CA GLY A 143 7.14 15.65 7.62
C GLY A 143 8.38 16.11 6.87
#